data_AF-A0A3M1JBX8-F1
#
_entry.id   AF-A0A3M1JBX8-F1
#
_cell.length_a   1.000
_cell.length_b   1.000
_cell.length_c   1.000
_cell.angle_alpha   90.00
_cell.angle_beta   90.00
_cell.angle_gamma   90.00
#
_symmetry.space_group_name_H-M   'P 1'
#
loop_
_entity.id
_entity.type
_entity.pdbx_description
1 polymer ?
#
loop_
_entity_poly.entity_id
_entity_poly.type
_entity_poly.pdbx_seq_one_letter_code
_entity_poly.pdbx_strand_id
1 'polypeptide(L)'
;TVGDEDGDQRTIFFYNLPAGENLEERAREELLRYRYSGYRGSLQGFLIPVCRIGNTVRLKDDTFDNREGDYLVEKVTTTLGSGGGRRKVKLGLKLD
;
A
#
# COMPACT_ATOMS: atom_id res chain seq x y z
N THR A 1 13.61 12.44 14.83
CA THR A 1 12.82 11.50 14.01
C THR A 1 12.85 12.03 12.59
N VAL A 2 13.07 11.18 11.59
CA VAL A 2 13.07 11.59 10.17
C VAL A 2 11.80 11.02 9.54
N GLY A 3 11.04 11.82 8.80
CA GLY A 3 9.83 11.39 8.08
C GLY A 3 8.76 12.47 7.93
N ASP A 4 7.70 12.15 7.19
CA ASP A 4 6.54 13.02 6.98
C ASP A 4 5.63 13.05 8.21
N GLU A 5 5.05 14.20 8.54
CA GLU A 5 4.23 14.40 9.75
C GLU A 5 2.96 13.53 9.74
N ASP A 6 2.39 13.25 8.56
CA ASP A 6 1.23 12.38 8.35
C ASP A 6 1.59 10.90 8.09
N GLY A 7 2.87 10.53 8.22
CA GLY A 7 3.37 9.19 7.97
C GLY A 7 3.09 8.20 9.11
N ASP A 8 2.95 6.93 8.76
CA ASP A 8 2.80 5.84 9.73
C ASP A 8 4.11 5.66 10.53
N GLN A 9 4.06 5.83 11.86
CA GLN A 9 5.27 5.79 12.70
C GLN A 9 5.71 4.35 12.97
N ARG A 10 6.97 4.03 12.65
CA ARG A 10 7.60 2.74 12.98
C ARG A 10 8.91 2.93 13.72
N THR A 11 9.02 2.26 14.86
CA THR A 11 10.26 2.21 15.65
C THR A 11 11.13 1.07 15.14
N ILE A 12 12.31 1.40 14.62
CA ILE A 12 13.32 0.42 14.18
C ILE A 12 14.42 0.37 15.24
N PHE A 13 14.73 -0.83 15.73
CA PHE A 13 15.82 -1.06 16.67
C PHE A 13 17.08 -1.46 15.91
N PHE A 14 18.15 -0.70 16.06
CA PHE A 14 19.46 -1.06 15.53
C PHE A 14 20.32 -1.65 16.65
N TYR A 15 20.92 -2.82 16.40
CA TYR A 15 21.86 -3.47 17.32
C TYR A 15 23.25 -3.48 16.68
N ASN A 16 24.29 -3.20 17.48
CA ASN A 16 25.70 -3.30 17.09
C ASN A 16 26.18 -2.24 16.07
N LEU A 17 25.74 -0.98 16.21
CA LEU A 17 26.32 0.12 15.44
C LEU A 17 27.77 0.39 15.90
N PRO A 18 28.75 0.44 14.98
CA PRO A 18 30.09 0.93 15.29
C PRO A 18 30.03 2.39 15.76
N ALA A 19 30.83 2.72 16.78
CA ALA A 19 30.90 4.06 17.34
C ALA A 19 31.36 5.07 16.25
N GLY A 20 30.44 5.93 15.80
CA GLY A 20 30.69 6.95 14.79
C GLY A 20 29.83 6.84 13.51
N GLU A 21 28.98 5.83 13.39
CA GLU A 21 28.06 5.74 12.24
C GLU A 21 26.90 6.77 12.37
N ASN A 22 26.65 7.54 11.31
CA ASN A 22 25.58 8.54 11.28
C ASN A 22 24.21 7.85 11.26
N LEU A 23 23.60 7.72 12.44
CA LEU A 23 22.24 7.20 12.63
C LEU A 23 21.21 7.89 11.71
N GLU A 24 21.41 9.16 11.39
CA GLU A 24 20.54 9.91 10.49
C GLU A 24 20.55 9.42 9.04
N GLU A 25 21.72 9.00 8.54
CA GLU A 25 21.88 8.55 7.16
C GLU A 25 21.21 7.18 6.96
N ARG A 26 21.43 6.27 7.91
CA ARG A 26 20.71 4.98 8.02
C ARG A 26 19.21 5.17 8.16
N ALA A 27 18.78 6.13 8.98
CA ALA A 27 17.37 6.43 9.14
C ALA A 27 16.74 6.91 7.82
N ARG A 28 17.45 7.72 7.03
CA ARG A 28 17.00 8.15 5.69
C ARG A 28 16.93 7.00 4.68
N GLU A 29 17.90 6.08 4.68
CA GLU A 29 17.89 4.90 3.82
C GLU A 29 16.71 3.96 4.14
N GLU A 30 16.49 3.68 5.42
CA GLU A 30 15.36 2.85 5.85
C GLU A 30 14.04 3.58 5.58
N LEU A 31 13.99 4.90 5.72
CA LEU A 31 12.82 5.68 5.34
C LEU A 31 12.48 5.53 3.87
N LEU A 32 13.48 5.58 2.97
CA LEU A 32 13.27 5.32 1.54
C LEU A 32 12.73 3.91 1.27
N ARG A 33 13.15 2.91 2.04
CA ARG A 33 12.64 1.53 1.92
C ARG A 33 11.20 1.39 2.39
N TYR A 34 10.83 2.08 3.48
CA TYR A 34 9.49 1.98 4.06
C TYR A 34 8.49 2.99 3.49
N ARG A 35 8.97 4.00 2.74
CA ARG A 35 8.13 4.95 2.01
C ARG A 35 7.44 4.25 0.84
N TYR A 36 6.44 3.44 1.16
CA TYR A 36 5.58 2.79 0.18
C TYR A 36 4.42 3.73 -0.15
N SER A 37 4.51 4.40 -1.31
CA SER A 37 3.46 5.26 -1.85
C SER A 37 2.40 4.45 -2.59
N GLY A 38 1.73 3.52 -1.90
CA GLY A 38 0.73 2.64 -2.50
C GLY A 38 -0.32 2.15 -1.52
N TYR A 39 -1.40 1.57 -2.05
CA TYR A 39 -2.47 1.02 -1.22
C TYR A 39 -2.12 -0.38 -0.75
N ARG A 40 -1.87 -0.54 0.55
CA ARG A 40 -1.61 -1.86 1.14
C ARG A 40 -2.91 -2.57 1.49
N GLY A 41 -3.44 -3.34 0.55
CA GLY A 41 -4.62 -4.16 0.83
C GLY A 41 -5.29 -4.73 -0.40
N SER A 42 -6.50 -5.23 -0.20
CA SER A 42 -7.33 -5.74 -1.28
C SER A 42 -8.79 -5.38 -1.05
N LEU A 43 -9.47 -5.04 -2.13
CA LEU A 43 -10.90 -4.78 -2.15
C LEU A 43 -11.63 -6.01 -2.67
N GLN A 44 -12.77 -6.34 -2.08
CA GLN A 44 -13.60 -7.45 -2.52
C GLN A 44 -14.89 -6.90 -3.12
N GLY A 45 -15.11 -7.20 -4.39
CA GLY A 45 -16.32 -6.82 -5.13
C GLY A 45 -17.06 -8.02 -5.70
N PHE A 46 -18.16 -7.72 -6.38
CA PHE A 46 -18.89 -8.70 -7.17
C PHE A 46 -18.10 -9.14 -8.41
N LEU A 47 -18.49 -10.27 -9.00
CA LEU A 47 -17.86 -10.80 -10.22
C LEU A 47 -17.92 -9.83 -11.41
N ILE A 48 -18.95 -8.99 -11.44
CA ILE A 48 -19.26 -8.02 -12.51
C ILE A 48 -19.45 -6.65 -11.82
N PRO A 49 -18.87 -5.56 -12.36
CA PRO A 49 -18.05 -5.46 -13.58
C PRO A 49 -16.67 -6.14 -13.48
N VAL A 50 -16.05 -6.42 -14.63
CA VAL A 50 -14.79 -7.16 -14.70
C VAL A 50 -13.61 -6.21 -14.47
N CYS A 51 -12.73 -6.57 -13.53
CA CYS A 51 -11.44 -5.93 -13.30
C CYS A 51 -10.32 -6.91 -13.62
N ARG A 52 -9.27 -6.46 -14.33
CA ARG A 52 -8.07 -7.27 -14.65
C ARG A 52 -6.82 -6.63 -14.07
N ILE A 53 -5.74 -7.41 -14.01
CA ILE A 53 -4.41 -6.90 -13.66
C ILE A 53 -4.03 -5.81 -14.67
N GLY A 54 -3.36 -4.75 -14.19
CA GLY A 54 -2.95 -3.62 -15.00
C GLY A 54 -4.02 -2.54 -15.23
N ASN A 55 -5.24 -2.72 -14.72
CA ASN A 55 -6.22 -1.63 -14.70
C ASN A 55 -5.85 -0.60 -13.62
N THR A 56 -6.34 0.62 -13.82
CA THR A 56 -6.35 1.67 -12.81
C THR A 56 -7.65 1.62 -12.03
N VAL A 57 -7.56 1.69 -10.71
CA VAL A 57 -8.71 1.78 -9.80
C VAL A 57 -8.65 3.12 -9.09
N ARG A 58 -9.70 3.93 -9.27
CA ARG A 58 -9.93 5.13 -8.47
C ARG A 58 -10.62 4.73 -7.17
N LEU A 59 -9.93 4.89 -6.05
CA LEU A 59 -10.51 4.71 -4.73
C LEU A 59 -11.07 6.04 -4.22
N LYS A 60 -12.33 6.01 -3.81
CA LYS A 60 -13.02 7.11 -3.14
C LYS A 60 -13.59 6.59 -1.83
N ASP A 61 -13.35 7.28 -0.73
CA ASP A 61 -13.75 6.87 0.62
C ASP A 61 -14.08 8.12 1.44
N ASP A 62 -15.37 8.42 1.57
CA ASP A 62 -15.87 9.60 2.28
C ASP A 62 -15.56 9.60 3.80
N THR A 63 -15.00 8.50 4.33
CA THR A 63 -14.62 8.38 5.75
C THR A 63 -13.11 8.51 5.96
N PHE A 64 -12.31 8.15 4.95
CA PHE A 64 -10.85 8.11 5.04
C PHE A 64 -10.20 8.70 3.79
N ASP A 65 -10.23 10.03 3.68
CA ASP A 65 -9.67 10.81 2.57
C ASP A 65 -8.21 10.46 2.24
N ASN A 66 -7.43 10.07 3.25
CA ASN A 66 -6.01 9.69 3.10
C ASN A 66 -5.79 8.45 2.20
N ARG A 67 -6.86 7.68 1.92
CA ARG A 67 -6.81 6.50 1.04
C ARG A 67 -7.26 6.80 -0.38
N GLU A 68 -7.73 8.02 -0.65
CA GLU A 68 -8.19 8.37 -1.98
C GLU A 68 -7.03 8.51 -2.97
N GLY A 69 -7.30 8.08 -4.20
CA GLY A 69 -6.36 8.17 -5.31
C GLY A 69 -6.57 7.11 -6.36
N ASP A 70 -5.74 7.20 -7.40
CA ASP A 70 -5.70 6.22 -8.48
C ASP A 70 -4.61 5.17 -8.16
N TYR A 71 -4.93 3.89 -8.26
CA TYR A 71 -4.04 2.80 -7.89
C TYR A 71 -3.95 1.75 -8.99
N LEU A 72 -2.77 1.18 -9.18
CA LEU A 72 -2.56 0.07 -10.10
C LEU A 72 -3.05 -1.25 -9.50
N VAL A 73 -3.79 -2.03 -10.29
CA VAL A 73 -4.20 -3.38 -9.91
C VAL A 73 -3.06 -4.38 -10.15
N GLU A 74 -2.48 -4.90 -9.07
CA GLU A 74 -1.40 -5.88 -9.11
C GLU A 74 -1.90 -7.32 -9.27
N LYS A 75 -2.99 -7.65 -8.59
CA LYS A 75 -3.50 -9.02 -8.55
C LYS A 75 -5.01 -9.05 -8.50
N VAL A 76 -5.58 -9.97 -9.25
CA VAL A 76 -7.02 -10.25 -9.23
C VAL A 76 -7.22 -11.73 -8.91
N THR A 77 -7.96 -12.01 -7.85
CA THR A 77 -8.36 -13.37 -7.47
C THR A 77 -9.87 -13.49 -7.61
N THR A 78 -10.32 -14.39 -8.48
CA THR A 78 -11.75 -14.63 -8.73
C THR A 78 -12.16 -15.90 -8.00
N THR A 79 -13.23 -15.83 -7.21
CA THR A 79 -13.78 -16.98 -6.49
C THR A 79 -15.23 -17.20 -6.91
N LEU A 80 -15.60 -18.47 -7.13
CA LEU A 80 -16.95 -18.90 -7.48
C LEU A 80 -17.40 -19.95 -6.47
N GLY A 81 -18.65 -19.89 -6.04
CA GLY A 81 -19.24 -20.88 -5.15
C GLY A 81 -20.76 -20.77 -5.11
N SER A 82 -21.40 -21.50 -4.20
CA SER A 82 -22.87 -21.55 -4.07
C SER A 82 -23.50 -20.18 -3.79
N GLY A 83 -22.74 -19.25 -3.20
CA GLY A 83 -23.16 -17.87 -2.96
C GLY A 83 -22.87 -16.88 -4.11
N GLY A 84 -22.59 -17.39 -5.32
CA GLY A 84 -22.24 -16.58 -6.49
C GLY A 84 -20.74 -16.30 -6.63
N GLY A 85 -20.40 -15.37 -7.51
CA GLY A 85 -19.02 -15.01 -7.84
C GLY A 85 -18.56 -13.70 -7.20
N ARG A 86 -17.34 -13.70 -6.68
CA ARG A 86 -16.68 -12.50 -6.14
C ARG A 86 -15.29 -12.34 -6.72
N ARG A 87 -14.79 -11.11 -6.70
CA ARG A 87 -13.45 -10.75 -7.15
C ARG A 87 -12.73 -9.97 -6.06
N LYS A 88 -11.57 -10.49 -5.64
CA LYS A 88 -10.66 -9.82 -4.72
C LYS A 88 -9.55 -9.17 -5.54
N VAL A 89 -9.49 -7.84 -5.50
CA VAL A 89 -8.56 -6.99 -6.25
C VAL A 89 -7.51 -6.45 -5.28
N LYS A 90 -6.25 -6.82 -5.47
CA LYS A 90 -5.12 -6.25 -4.73
C LYS A 90 -4.65 -5.00 -5.45
N LEU A 91 -4.68 -3.88 -4.74
CA LEU A 91 -4.11 -2.62 -5.20
C LEU A 91 -2.64 -2.56 -4.81
N GLY A 92 -1.86 -1.81 -5.59
CA GLY A 92 -0.44 -1.61 -5.36
C GLY A 92 -0.07 -0.13 -5.39
N LEU A 93 0.85 0.21 -6.29
CA LEU A 93 1.38 1.56 -6.46
C LEU A 93 0.25 2.59 -6.66
N LYS A 94 0.35 3.72 -5.97
CA LYS A 94 -0.45 4.91 -6.29
C LYS A 94 0.06 5.50 -7.60
N LEU A 95 -0.86 5.76 -8.51
CA LEU A 95 -0.62 6.43 -9.78
C LEU A 95 -0.94 7.90 -9.53
N ASP A 96 0.11 8.71 -9.40
CA ASP A 96 0.02 10.18 -9.31
C ASP A 96 -0.05 10.79 -10.72
#